data_AF-A0A7K7YPH5-F1
#
_entry.id   AF-A0A7K7YPH5-F1
#
_cell.length_a   1.000
_cell.length_b   1.000
_cell.length_c   1.000
_cell.angle_alpha   90.00
_cell.angle_beta   90.00
_cell.angle_gamma   90.00
#
_symmetry.space_group_name_H-M   'P 1'
#
loop_
_entity.id
_entity.type
_entity.pdbx_description
1 polymer ?
#
loop_
_entity_poly.entity_id
_entity_poly.type
_entity_poly.pdbx_seq_one_letter_code
_entity_poly.pdbx_strand_id
1 'polypeptide(L)'
;NVILDADTAHPRLEISADGRTVKDTGVMRFGSRNEKRFDSHPFVLAKEGYTSGKHYWEADVGTKRNWALGIAHESVTRKGTLTLCPENGFWVIACADGQDYWAYTSPWTCLTVSGCLSKIGIFLDIPAKQVSFYDVFKAVALHTFSIADGSSQEGKFLPFFSTGLTAEPDTEPLAILQFSDEDE
;
A
#
# COMPACT_ATOMS: atom_id res chain seq x y z
N ASN A 1 -2.35 -14.73 -0.86
CA ASN A 1 -2.20 -14.47 0.60
C ASN A 1 -1.08 -13.45 0.80
N VAL A 2 -1.38 -12.26 1.32
CA VAL A 2 -0.41 -11.18 1.52
C VAL A 2 -0.08 -11.07 3.01
N ILE A 3 1.21 -10.97 3.35
CA ILE A 3 1.72 -10.88 4.73
C ILE A 3 2.77 -9.77 4.79
N LEU A 4 2.66 -8.89 5.78
CA LEU A 4 3.55 -7.74 5.99
C LEU A 4 4.95 -8.17 6.44
N ASP A 5 5.96 -7.45 5.97
CA ASP A 5 7.36 -7.64 6.33
C ASP A 5 7.81 -6.62 7.38
N ALA A 6 7.98 -7.08 8.63
CA ALA A 6 8.45 -6.29 9.76
C ALA A 6 9.88 -5.72 9.57
N ASP A 7 10.68 -6.32 8.68
CA ASP A 7 12.00 -5.80 8.34
C ASP A 7 11.94 -4.52 7.50
N THR A 8 10.84 -4.33 6.77
CA THR A 8 10.61 -3.14 5.94
C THR A 8 9.88 -2.03 6.68
N ALA A 9 9.07 -2.38 7.68
CA ALA A 9 8.16 -1.46 8.35
C ALA A 9 8.87 -0.27 9.01
N HIS A 10 8.35 0.94 8.87
CA HIS A 10 8.84 2.09 9.64
C HIS A 10 8.82 1.83 11.16
N PRO A 11 9.79 2.32 11.96
CA PRO A 11 9.87 2.08 13.42
C PRO A 11 8.65 2.45 14.26
N ARG A 12 7.74 3.27 13.73
CA ARG A 12 6.47 3.61 14.40
C ARG A 12 5.36 2.58 14.20
N LEU A 13 5.50 1.74 13.19
CA LEU A 13 4.50 0.75 12.82
C LEU A 13 4.64 -0.49 13.68
N GLU A 14 3.51 -0.97 14.16
CA GLU A 14 3.38 -2.25 14.85
C GLU A 14 2.54 -3.18 13.98
N ILE A 15 3.12 -4.35 13.65
CA ILE A 15 2.46 -5.40 12.87
C ILE A 15 1.94 -6.48 13.82
N SER A 16 0.73 -6.96 13.58
CA SER A 16 0.14 -8.08 14.34
C SER A 16 0.93 -9.38 14.21
N ALA A 17 0.73 -10.31 15.14
CA ALA A 17 1.46 -11.59 15.15
C ALA A 17 1.22 -12.44 13.88
N ASP A 18 0.04 -12.34 13.28
CA ASP A 18 -0.31 -13.00 12.02
C ASP A 18 0.23 -12.27 10.78
N GLY A 19 0.85 -11.10 10.96
CA GLY A 19 1.45 -10.31 9.89
C GLY A 19 0.45 -9.62 8.97
N ARG A 20 -0.83 -9.50 9.35
CA ARG A 20 -1.89 -8.98 8.46
C ARG A 20 -2.41 -7.61 8.81
N THR A 21 -2.15 -7.15 10.01
CA THR A 21 -2.64 -5.87 10.51
C THR A 21 -1.45 -4.97 10.83
N VAL A 22 -1.56 -3.69 10.54
CA VAL A 22 -0.56 -2.67 10.88
C VAL A 22 -1.23 -1.42 11.45
N LYS A 23 -0.64 -0.86 12.51
CA LYS A 23 -1.06 0.41 13.10
C LYS A 23 0.13 1.32 13.36
N ASP A 24 -0.06 2.63 13.25
CA ASP A 24 0.90 3.60 13.75
C ASP A 24 0.67 3.77 15.25
N THR A 25 1.74 3.56 16.02
CA THR A 25 1.69 3.64 17.48
C THR A 25 2.10 4.99 18.04
N GLY A 26 2.56 5.92 17.20
CA GLY A 26 3.12 7.20 17.64
C GLY A 26 4.56 7.11 18.18
N VAL A 27 5.06 5.90 18.48
CA VAL A 27 6.31 5.70 19.22
C VAL A 27 7.37 5.08 18.33
N MET A 28 8.55 5.72 18.24
CA MET A 28 9.70 5.19 17.53
C MET A 28 10.31 4.00 18.28
N ARG A 29 10.18 2.79 17.70
CA ARG A 29 10.84 1.58 18.20
C ARG A 29 12.10 1.33 17.39
N PHE A 30 13.22 1.88 17.85
CA PHE A 30 14.52 1.62 17.24
C PHE A 30 14.96 0.19 17.58
N GLY A 31 14.96 -0.68 16.56
CA GLY A 31 15.61 -1.99 16.61
C GLY A 31 17.05 -1.94 16.10
N SER A 32 17.56 -3.09 15.67
CA SER A 32 18.83 -3.16 14.92
C SER A 32 18.73 -2.37 13.60
N ARG A 33 19.87 -1.81 13.17
CA ARG A 33 19.96 -1.09 11.90
C ARG A 33 19.62 -2.07 10.75
N ASN A 34 18.55 -1.78 10.02
CA ASN A 34 18.09 -2.58 8.89
C ASN A 34 17.98 -1.71 7.63
N GLU A 35 18.74 -2.05 6.60
CA GLU A 35 18.74 -1.34 5.32
C GLU A 35 17.42 -1.49 4.56
N LYS A 36 16.69 -2.60 4.79
CA LYS A 36 15.37 -2.85 4.19
C LYS A 36 14.27 -1.96 4.74
N ARG A 37 14.50 -1.28 5.87
CA ARG A 37 13.49 -0.51 6.61
C ARG A 37 13.22 0.86 6.01
N PHE A 38 11.98 1.31 5.96
CA PHE A 38 11.65 2.72 5.72
C PHE A 38 11.98 3.57 6.95
N ASP A 39 12.63 4.71 6.77
CA ASP A 39 13.07 5.58 7.90
C ASP A 39 12.36 6.93 7.99
N SER A 40 11.67 7.35 6.93
CA SER A 40 11.10 8.69 6.81
C SER A 40 9.58 8.72 6.86
N HIS A 41 8.92 7.69 6.33
CA HIS A 41 7.47 7.63 6.19
C HIS A 41 6.93 6.33 6.80
N PRO A 42 5.69 6.31 7.33
CA PRO A 42 5.08 5.12 7.93
C PRO A 42 4.64 4.13 6.85
N PHE A 43 5.63 3.56 6.17
CA PHE A 43 5.49 2.61 5.07
C PHE A 43 5.89 1.21 5.51
N VAL A 44 5.28 0.21 4.88
CA VAL A 44 5.62 -1.21 5.02
C VAL A 44 5.31 -1.93 3.70
N LEU A 45 6.12 -2.93 3.37
CA LEU A 45 5.94 -3.81 2.23
C LEU A 45 5.51 -5.20 2.70
N ALA A 46 4.91 -5.97 1.80
CA ALA A 46 4.72 -7.40 2.01
C ALA A 46 6.05 -8.18 1.90
N LYS A 47 6.07 -9.37 2.51
CA LYS A 47 7.21 -10.31 2.43
C LYS A 47 7.39 -10.86 1.03
N GLU A 48 6.29 -11.29 0.43
CA GLU A 48 6.27 -11.86 -0.91
C GLU A 48 5.93 -10.78 -1.94
N GLY A 49 6.62 -10.84 -3.07
CA GLY A 49 6.38 -10.00 -4.23
C GLY A 49 6.21 -10.85 -5.49
N TYR A 50 5.66 -10.23 -6.52
CA TYR A 50 5.20 -10.91 -7.72
C TYR A 50 6.03 -10.53 -8.93
N THR A 51 6.45 -11.53 -9.71
CA THR A 51 7.19 -11.34 -10.97
C THR A 51 6.38 -11.72 -12.21
N SER A 52 5.26 -12.43 -12.03
CA SER A 52 4.41 -12.90 -13.13
C SER A 52 2.98 -13.17 -12.66
N GLY A 53 2.06 -13.32 -13.60
CA GLY A 53 0.66 -13.69 -13.31
C GLY A 53 -0.23 -12.52 -12.90
N LYS A 54 -1.40 -12.87 -12.35
CA LYS A 54 -2.44 -11.94 -11.91
C LYS A 54 -2.67 -12.16 -10.42
N HIS A 55 -2.72 -11.08 -9.66
CA HIS A 55 -2.80 -11.13 -8.20
C HIS A 55 -3.86 -10.16 -7.69
N TYR A 56 -4.61 -10.60 -6.70
CA TYR A 56 -5.64 -9.80 -6.05
C TYR A 56 -5.50 -9.88 -4.53
N TRP A 57 -5.70 -8.75 -3.86
CA TRP A 57 -5.89 -8.70 -2.42
C TRP A 57 -6.77 -7.52 -2.04
N GLU A 58 -7.37 -7.60 -0.86
CA GLU A 58 -8.17 -6.54 -0.28
C GLU A 58 -7.51 -5.99 0.97
N ALA A 59 -7.59 -4.67 1.14
CA ALA A 59 -7.21 -3.97 2.35
C ALA A 59 -8.45 -3.32 2.97
N ASP A 60 -8.66 -3.59 4.25
CA ASP A 60 -9.63 -2.89 5.10
C ASP A 60 -8.94 -1.71 5.76
N VAL A 61 -9.44 -0.52 5.47
CA VAL A 61 -8.98 0.75 6.03
C VAL A 61 -9.98 1.28 7.08
N GLY A 62 -11.09 0.59 7.31
CA GLY A 62 -12.08 0.92 8.32
C GLY A 62 -12.52 2.39 8.29
N THR A 63 -12.31 3.08 9.41
CA THR A 63 -12.57 4.52 9.57
C THR A 63 -11.28 5.36 9.55
N LYS A 64 -10.17 4.78 9.08
CA LYS A 64 -8.87 5.43 9.07
C LYS A 64 -8.87 6.65 8.17
N ARG A 65 -8.38 7.78 8.68
CA ARG A 65 -8.45 9.07 7.97
C ARG A 65 -7.34 9.25 6.95
N ASN A 66 -6.18 8.67 7.22
CA ASN A 66 -5.02 8.78 6.35
C ASN A 66 -4.48 7.38 6.05
N TRP A 67 -4.26 7.09 4.77
CA TRP A 67 -3.69 5.82 4.34
C TRP A 67 -3.18 5.92 2.91
N ALA A 68 -2.25 5.03 2.56
CA ALA A 68 -1.83 4.85 1.17
C ALA A 68 -1.66 3.35 0.88
N LEU A 69 -2.11 2.92 -0.29
CA LEU A 69 -2.24 1.51 -0.68
C LEU A 69 -1.79 1.33 -2.13
N GLY A 70 -1.10 0.24 -2.42
CA GLY A 70 -0.77 -0.12 -3.80
C GLY A 70 0.36 -1.11 -3.92
N ILE A 71 1.25 -0.85 -4.87
CA ILE A 71 2.46 -1.65 -5.07
C ILE A 71 3.70 -0.75 -5.17
N ALA A 72 4.84 -1.33 -4.80
CA ALA A 72 6.16 -0.77 -5.03
C ALA A 72 7.04 -1.78 -5.78
N HIS A 73 7.94 -1.30 -6.62
CA HIS A 73 8.99 -2.13 -7.17
C HIS A 73 10.02 -2.50 -6.08
N GLU A 74 10.65 -3.67 -6.12
CA GLU A 74 11.56 -4.09 -5.05
C GLU A 74 12.81 -3.21 -4.89
N SER A 75 13.20 -2.51 -5.96
CA SER A 75 14.36 -1.62 -6.02
C SER A 75 14.12 -0.21 -5.48
N VAL A 76 12.92 0.12 -4.99
CA VAL A 76 12.64 1.47 -4.48
C VAL A 76 13.58 1.85 -3.34
N THR A 77 14.01 3.11 -3.35
CA THR A 77 14.75 3.69 -2.22
C THR A 77 13.90 3.66 -0.97
N ARG A 78 14.50 3.30 0.17
CA ARG A 78 13.80 3.18 1.47
C ARG A 78 14.27 4.19 2.51
N LYS A 79 15.21 5.06 2.13
CA LYS A 79 15.89 6.00 3.02
C LYS A 79 15.64 7.43 2.58
N GLY A 80 15.46 8.31 3.57
CA GLY A 80 15.22 9.74 3.32
C GLY A 80 13.83 10.01 2.74
N THR A 81 13.58 11.25 2.35
CA THR A 81 12.27 11.66 1.83
C THR A 81 11.96 10.96 0.51
N LEU A 82 10.80 10.31 0.45
CA LEU A 82 10.34 9.56 -0.71
C LEU A 82 9.17 10.30 -1.36
N THR A 83 9.20 10.39 -2.69
CA THR A 83 8.06 10.85 -3.48
C THR A 83 7.37 9.64 -4.08
N LEU A 84 6.11 9.40 -3.71
CA LEU A 84 5.30 8.36 -4.32
C LEU A 84 4.90 8.80 -5.73
N CYS A 85 5.43 8.11 -6.74
CA CYS A 85 4.99 8.20 -8.12
C CYS A 85 5.51 7.01 -8.95
N PRO A 86 4.92 6.71 -10.12
CA PRO A 86 5.35 5.62 -10.98
C PRO A 86 6.83 5.70 -11.38
N GLU A 87 7.35 6.91 -11.62
CA GLU A 87 8.75 7.13 -12.01
C GLU A 87 9.73 6.71 -10.91
N ASN A 88 9.30 6.73 -9.66
CA ASN A 88 10.05 6.27 -8.49
C ASN A 88 9.70 4.84 -8.09
N GLY A 89 8.93 4.11 -8.92
CA GLY A 89 8.57 2.71 -8.68
C GLY A 89 7.41 2.51 -7.71
N PHE A 90 6.52 3.50 -7.55
CA PHE A 90 5.32 3.40 -6.71
C PHE A 90 4.06 3.61 -7.53
N TRP A 91 3.10 2.69 -7.41
CA TRP A 91 1.76 2.82 -8.00
C TRP A 91 0.75 2.72 -6.88
N VAL A 92 0.32 3.87 -6.38
CA VAL A 92 -0.33 4.00 -5.07
C VAL A 92 -1.50 4.97 -5.16
N ILE A 93 -2.60 4.61 -4.51
CA ILE A 93 -3.68 5.55 -4.17
C ILE A 93 -3.65 5.86 -2.67
N ALA A 94 -4.17 7.01 -2.29
CA ALA A 94 -4.17 7.46 -0.90
C ALA A 94 -5.46 8.20 -0.54
N CYS A 95 -5.74 8.22 0.76
CA CYS A 95 -6.73 9.09 1.37
C CYS A 95 -6.02 10.06 2.32
N ALA A 96 -6.42 11.33 2.25
CA ALA A 96 -6.04 12.38 3.17
C ALA A 96 -7.28 12.90 3.91
N ASP A 97 -7.12 13.07 5.23
CA ASP A 97 -8.12 13.62 6.16
C ASP A 97 -9.51 12.96 6.15
N GLY A 98 -9.63 11.76 5.57
CA GLY A 98 -10.84 10.95 5.48
C GLY A 98 -11.75 11.28 4.31
N GLN A 99 -11.38 12.23 3.45
CA GLN A 99 -12.27 12.77 2.42
C GLN A 99 -11.59 13.02 1.07
N ASP A 100 -10.28 13.27 1.04
CA ASP A 100 -9.55 13.62 -0.17
C ASP A 100 -8.79 12.41 -0.70
N TYR A 101 -9.18 11.93 -1.89
CA TYR A 101 -8.63 10.72 -2.48
C TYR A 101 -7.75 11.04 -3.68
N TRP A 102 -6.58 10.41 -3.75
CA TRP A 102 -5.57 10.72 -4.76
C TRP A 102 -4.98 9.45 -5.33
N ALA A 103 -4.73 9.45 -6.64
CA ALA A 103 -3.76 8.59 -7.27
C ALA A 103 -2.46 9.38 -7.40
N TYR A 104 -1.37 8.83 -6.86
CA TYR A 104 -0.05 9.45 -6.91
C TYR A 104 0.60 9.28 -8.29
N THR A 105 -0.06 9.76 -9.35
CA THR A 105 0.51 9.95 -10.69
C THR A 105 1.46 11.15 -10.72
N SER A 106 2.14 11.44 -11.83
CA SER A 106 2.92 12.67 -11.99
C SER A 106 2.34 13.52 -13.14
N PRO A 107 1.60 14.61 -12.85
CA PRO A 107 1.19 15.14 -11.53
C PRO A 107 0.12 14.28 -10.84
N TRP A 108 -0.14 14.51 -9.55
CA TRP A 108 -1.15 13.77 -8.77
C TRP A 108 -2.55 13.93 -9.38
N THR A 109 -3.32 12.84 -9.44
CA THR A 109 -4.69 12.80 -9.96
C THR A 109 -5.67 12.70 -8.80
N CYS A 110 -6.61 13.65 -8.71
CA CYS A 110 -7.71 13.58 -7.75
C CYS A 110 -8.71 12.50 -8.16
N LEU A 111 -9.14 11.67 -7.21
CA LEU A 111 -10.11 10.60 -7.43
C LEU A 111 -11.49 11.06 -6.96
N THR A 112 -12.48 10.94 -7.85
CA THR A 112 -13.88 11.21 -7.50
C THR A 112 -14.47 10.00 -6.82
N VAL A 113 -14.55 10.03 -5.49
CA VAL A 113 -15.14 8.99 -4.67
C VAL A 113 -16.50 9.45 -4.15
N SER A 114 -17.51 8.60 -4.30
CA SER A 114 -18.79 8.81 -3.63
C SER A 114 -18.68 8.29 -2.19
N GLY A 115 -18.83 9.13 -1.18
CA GLY A 115 -18.76 8.71 0.23
C GLY A 115 -17.36 8.30 0.69
N CYS A 116 -17.27 7.45 1.72
CA CYS A 116 -16.01 7.00 2.31
C CYS A 116 -15.62 5.60 1.84
N LEU A 117 -14.33 5.39 1.54
CA LEU A 117 -13.78 4.07 1.27
C LEU A 117 -13.40 3.40 2.59
N SER A 118 -13.98 2.24 2.87
CA SER A 118 -13.59 1.38 4.00
C SER A 118 -12.85 0.13 3.55
N LYS A 119 -13.04 -0.32 2.31
CA LYS A 119 -12.36 -1.51 1.77
C LYS A 119 -11.95 -1.31 0.31
N ILE A 120 -10.68 -1.57 0.03
CA ILE A 120 -10.07 -1.35 -1.28
C ILE A 120 -9.55 -2.68 -1.82
N GLY A 121 -9.99 -3.02 -3.03
CA GLY A 121 -9.47 -4.15 -3.81
C GLY A 121 -8.32 -3.69 -4.69
N ILE A 122 -7.23 -4.45 -4.71
CA ILE A 122 -6.04 -4.14 -5.51
C ILE A 122 -5.79 -5.33 -6.42
N PHE A 123 -5.79 -5.07 -7.73
CA PHE A 123 -5.59 -6.07 -8.77
C PHE A 123 -4.36 -5.75 -9.60
N LEU A 124 -3.34 -6.59 -9.49
CA LEU A 124 -2.11 -6.51 -10.25
C LEU A 124 -2.16 -7.52 -11.42
N ASP A 125 -2.16 -7.02 -12.65
CA ASP A 125 -2.07 -7.80 -13.88
C ASP A 125 -0.70 -7.54 -14.53
N ILE A 126 0.29 -8.39 -14.21
CA ILE A 126 1.66 -8.22 -14.71
C ILE A 126 1.73 -8.42 -16.24
N PRO A 127 1.09 -9.44 -16.84
CA PRO A 127 1.02 -9.56 -18.30
C PRO A 127 0.44 -8.33 -19.00
N ALA A 128 -0.60 -7.72 -18.43
CA ALA A 128 -1.20 -6.49 -18.96
C ALA A 128 -0.46 -5.21 -18.55
N LYS A 129 0.55 -5.32 -17.67
CA LYS A 129 1.32 -4.20 -17.11
C LYS A 129 0.43 -3.16 -16.44
N GLN A 130 -0.49 -3.62 -15.62
CA GLN A 130 -1.47 -2.75 -14.95
C GLN A 130 -1.64 -3.10 -13.49
N VAL A 131 -1.91 -2.08 -12.69
CA VAL A 131 -2.48 -2.24 -11.35
C VAL A 131 -3.74 -1.39 -11.25
N SER A 132 -4.83 -2.02 -10.85
CA SER A 132 -6.16 -1.41 -10.74
C SER A 132 -6.66 -1.45 -9.31
N PHE A 133 -7.38 -0.41 -8.92
CA PHE A 133 -7.91 -0.19 -7.59
C PHE A 133 -9.43 -0.10 -7.64
N TYR A 134 -10.10 -0.72 -6.67
CA TYR A 134 -11.56 -0.82 -6.64
C TYR A 134 -12.11 -0.48 -5.27
N ASP A 135 -13.26 0.19 -5.23
CA ASP A 135 -14.14 0.18 -4.07
C ASP A 135 -14.86 -1.18 -4.05
N VAL A 136 -14.52 -2.01 -3.07
CA VAL A 136 -15.04 -3.38 -2.99
C VAL A 136 -16.54 -3.40 -2.78
N PHE A 137 -17.08 -2.48 -1.99
CA PHE A 137 -18.51 -2.47 -1.66
C PHE A 137 -19.37 -1.99 -2.82
N LYS A 138 -18.88 -0.99 -3.57
CA LYS A 138 -19.60 -0.45 -4.73
C LYS A 138 -19.28 -1.18 -6.02
N ALA A 139 -18.28 -2.06 -6.01
CA ALA A 139 -17.76 -2.74 -7.19
C ALA A 139 -17.42 -1.77 -8.33
N VAL A 140 -16.87 -0.60 -7.99
CA VAL A 140 -16.45 0.42 -8.97
C VAL A 140 -14.94 0.57 -9.00
N ALA A 141 -14.40 0.75 -10.20
CA ALA A 141 -12.99 1.08 -10.38
C ALA A 141 -12.73 2.51 -9.88
N LEU A 142 -11.69 2.66 -9.07
CA LEU A 142 -11.20 3.95 -8.57
C LEU A 142 -10.14 4.52 -9.50
N HIS A 143 -9.16 3.70 -9.87
CA HIS A 143 -8.05 4.11 -10.73
C HIS A 143 -7.32 2.88 -11.30
N THR A 144 -6.71 3.03 -12.47
CA THR A 144 -5.81 2.04 -13.06
C THR A 144 -4.54 2.74 -13.52
N PHE A 145 -3.39 2.26 -13.03
CA PHE A 145 -2.10 2.70 -13.53
C PHE A 145 -1.59 1.76 -14.62
N SER A 146 -0.94 2.34 -15.64
CA SER A 146 -0.05 1.61 -16.54
C SER A 146 1.36 1.53 -15.96
N ILE A 147 1.95 0.35 -15.97
CA ILE A 147 3.33 0.09 -15.57
C ILE A 147 4.20 0.19 -16.83
N ALA A 148 4.89 1.32 -17.00
CA ALA A 148 5.63 1.62 -18.22
C ALA A 148 6.84 0.68 -18.42
N ASP A 149 7.14 0.36 -19.68
CA ASP A 149 8.36 -0.31 -20.09
C ASP A 149 9.53 0.69 -20.08
N GLY A 150 10.35 0.71 -19.03
CA GLY A 150 11.40 1.72 -18.98
C GLY A 150 12.55 1.59 -18.00
N SER A 151 12.44 0.86 -16.88
CA SER A 151 13.58 0.86 -15.93
C SER A 151 13.76 -0.37 -15.05
N SER A 152 12.90 -1.39 -15.13
CA SER A 152 13.04 -2.62 -14.33
C SER A 152 11.98 -3.65 -14.73
N GLN A 153 12.18 -4.31 -15.88
CA GLN A 153 11.38 -5.52 -16.19
C GLN A 153 11.85 -6.73 -15.38
N GLU A 154 13.08 -6.69 -14.85
CA GLU A 154 13.57 -7.67 -13.89
C GLU A 154 13.30 -7.16 -12.48
N GLY A 155 12.28 -7.72 -11.85
CA GLY A 155 12.07 -7.53 -10.43
C GLY A 155 10.67 -7.89 -9.96
N LYS A 156 10.51 -7.81 -8.64
CA LYS A 156 9.26 -8.09 -7.94
C LYS A 156 8.47 -6.82 -7.70
N PHE A 157 7.17 -6.89 -7.95
CA PHE A 157 6.21 -5.94 -7.42
C PHE A 157 5.74 -6.41 -6.04
N LEU A 158 6.00 -5.60 -5.03
CA LEU A 158 5.66 -5.86 -3.64
C LEU A 158 4.38 -5.08 -3.27
N PRO A 159 3.36 -5.72 -2.66
CA PRO A 159 2.26 -4.99 -2.07
C PRO A 159 2.78 -3.97 -1.05
N PHE A 160 2.22 -2.77 -1.12
CA PHE A 160 2.64 -1.60 -0.37
C PHE A 160 1.49 -1.07 0.48
N PHE A 161 1.80 -0.72 1.72
CA PHE A 161 0.85 -0.19 2.68
C PHE A 161 1.46 0.96 3.47
N SER A 162 0.61 1.94 3.80
CA SER A 162 0.93 3.03 4.71
C SER A 162 -0.28 3.41 5.54
N THR A 163 -0.04 3.71 6.81
CA THR A 163 -1.02 4.28 7.74
C THR A 163 -1.18 5.79 7.60
N GLY A 164 -0.55 6.40 6.59
CA GLY A 164 -0.55 7.85 6.38
C GLY A 164 0.25 8.63 7.44
N LEU A 165 0.58 9.88 7.13
CA LEU A 165 1.15 10.80 8.11
C LEU A 165 0.00 11.45 8.88
N THR A 166 0.10 11.48 10.21
CA THR A 166 -0.90 12.11 11.07
C THR A 166 -0.23 13.00 12.10
N ALA A 167 -0.80 14.19 12.34
CA ALA A 167 -0.35 15.08 13.41
C ALA A 167 -0.73 14.52 14.79
N GLU A 168 -1.88 13.85 14.88
CA GLU A 168 -2.34 13.12 16.06
C GLU A 168 -2.38 11.61 15.77
N PRO A 169 -2.01 10.73 16.72
CA PRO A 169 -1.98 9.30 16.47
C PRO A 169 -3.35 8.74 16.05
N ASP A 170 -3.51 8.41 14.77
CA ASP A 170 -4.62 7.58 14.29
C ASP A 170 -4.24 6.11 14.53
N THR A 171 -4.74 5.56 15.64
CA THR A 171 -4.47 4.18 16.07
C THR A 171 -5.33 3.15 15.35
N GLU A 172 -6.27 3.56 14.49
CA GLU A 172 -7.08 2.61 13.72
C GLU A 172 -6.16 1.78 12.82
N PRO A 173 -6.26 0.45 12.90
CA PRO A 173 -5.40 -0.42 12.12
C PRO A 173 -5.82 -0.44 10.65
N LEU A 174 -4.84 -0.73 9.80
CA LEU A 174 -5.03 -1.17 8.43
C LEU A 174 -4.86 -2.68 8.41
N ALA A 175 -5.82 -3.41 7.81
CA ALA A 175 -5.79 -4.87 7.77
C ALA A 175 -5.83 -5.41 6.34
N ILE A 176 -5.08 -6.49 6.09
CA ILE A 176 -5.15 -7.28 4.86
C ILE A 176 -6.19 -8.38 5.07
N LEU A 177 -7.14 -8.49 4.14
CA LEU A 177 -8.20 -9.49 4.23
C LEU A 177 -7.74 -10.84 3.64
N GLN A 178 -8.22 -11.91 4.25
CA GLN A 178 -8.06 -13.26 3.75
C GLN A 178 -9.35 -13.69 3.07
N PHE A 179 -9.21 -14.27 1.88
CA PHE A 179 -10.25 -15.11 1.29
C PHE A 179 -9.99 -16.54 1.76
N SER A 180 -10.98 -17.16 2.39
CA SER A 180 -11.00 -18.60 2.60
C SER A 180 -11.56 -19.27 1.35
N ASP A 181 -10.98 -20.40 0.96
CA ASP A 181 -11.52 -21.26 -0.11
C ASP A 181 -12.87 -21.92 0.27
N GLU A 182 -13.51 -21.46 1.37
CA GLU A 182 -14.80 -21.96 1.87
C GLU A 182 -16.01 -21.14 1.37
N ASP A 183 -15.77 -20.09 0.57
CA ASP A 183 -16.83 -19.26 -0.03
C ASP A 183 -17.20 -19.67 -1.48
N GLU A 184 -16.88 -20.91 -1.90
CA GLU A 184 -17.36 -21.53 -3.14
C GLU A 184 -18.53 -22.52 -2.93
#